data_AF-A0A3C0LBA6-F1
#
_entry.id   AF-A0A3C0LBA6-F1
#
_cell.length_a   1.000
_cell.length_b   1.000
_cell.length_c   1.000
_cell.angle_alpha   90.00
_cell.angle_beta   90.00
_cell.angle_gamma   90.00
#
_symmetry.space_group_name_H-M   'P 1'
#
loop_
_entity.id
_entity.type
_entity.pdbx_description
1 polymer ?
#
loop_
_entity_poly.entity_id
_entity_poly.type
_entity_poly.pdbx_seq_one_letter_code
_entity_poly.pdbx_strand_id
1 'polypeptide(L)'
;MLFTKAKKGRTICRHADQDFLDRIDAQTKRNMKKYKLRQMIVEHPFGTIKRGWGAYFFLTKRKVSVSAEISLSFLAYNLKRVINILGTEEILRRLRQRRKVVLA
;
A
#
# COMPACT_ATOMS: atom_id res chain seq x y z
N MET A 1 -15.90 -2.58 30.55
CA MET A 1 -17.09 -2.25 31.37
C MET A 1 -18.31 -2.25 30.47
N LEU A 2 -19.23 -3.20 30.70
CA LEU A 2 -20.49 -3.37 29.97
C LEU A 2 -21.62 -3.12 30.97
N PHE A 3 -22.05 -1.87 31.14
CA PHE A 3 -23.24 -1.57 31.93
C PHE A 3 -24.35 -1.11 30.98
N THR A 4 -25.41 -1.90 30.89
CA THR A 4 -26.64 -1.62 30.13
C THR A 4 -27.76 -1.31 31.13
N LYS A 5 -28.52 -0.25 30.89
CA LYS A 5 -29.67 0.15 31.72
C LYS A 5 -30.98 -0.54 31.30
N ALA A 6 -30.96 -1.42 30.30
CA ALA A 6 -32.16 -2.04 29.75
C ALA A 6 -32.69 -3.17 30.65
N LYS A 7 -33.99 -3.13 31.00
CA LYS A 7 -34.66 -4.13 31.85
C LYS A 7 -34.59 -5.59 31.35
N LYS A 8 -34.48 -5.81 30.03
CA LYS A 8 -34.40 -7.14 29.39
C LYS A 8 -32.96 -7.60 29.08
N GLY A 9 -31.94 -6.85 29.49
CA GLY A 9 -30.55 -7.11 29.14
C GLY A 9 -30.14 -6.53 27.78
N ARG A 10 -28.86 -6.66 27.42
CA ARG A 10 -28.30 -6.21 26.13
C ARG A 10 -28.17 -7.40 25.20
N THR A 11 -28.74 -7.31 24.00
CA THR A 11 -28.44 -8.26 22.91
C THR A 11 -27.03 -7.98 22.39
N ILE A 12 -26.13 -8.95 22.50
CA ILE A 12 -24.78 -8.87 21.96
C ILE A 12 -24.74 -9.73 20.71
N CYS A 13 -24.74 -9.12 19.54
CA CYS A 13 -24.49 -9.82 18.29
C CYS A 13 -22.98 -9.97 18.11
N ARG A 14 -22.49 -11.21 18.09
CA ARG A 14 -21.11 -11.53 17.76
C ARG A 14 -21.05 -12.07 16.33
N HIS A 15 -20.17 -11.51 15.50
CA HIS A 15 -19.94 -12.03 14.16
C HIS A 15 -19.32 -13.44 14.25
N ALA A 16 -19.62 -14.32 13.29
CA ALA A 16 -19.06 -15.69 13.28
C ALA A 16 -17.52 -15.69 13.38
N ASP A 17 -16.88 -14.74 12.68
CA ASP A 17 -15.42 -14.58 12.66
C ASP A 17 -14.87 -13.57 13.69
N GLN A 18 -15.61 -13.23 14.75
CA GLN A 18 -15.18 -12.18 15.68
C GLN A 18 -13.84 -12.52 16.37
N ASP A 19 -13.59 -13.79 16.69
CA ASP A 19 -12.32 -14.22 17.29
C ASP A 19 -11.12 -13.93 16.37
N PHE A 20 -11.30 -14.02 15.05
CA PHE A 20 -10.27 -13.67 14.08
C PHE A 20 -10.03 -12.16 14.03
N LEU A 21 -11.10 -11.36 14.03
CA LEU A 21 -11.01 -9.90 14.06
C LEU A 21 -10.32 -9.40 15.34
N ASP A 22 -10.67 -9.98 16.49
CA ASP A 22 -10.08 -9.64 17.80
C ASP A 22 -8.56 -9.92 17.81
N ARG A 23 -8.11 -10.99 17.14
CA ARG A 23 -6.68 -11.30 16.95
C ARG A 23 -5.98 -10.26 16.09
N ILE A 24 -6.58 -9.86 14.96
CA ILE A 24 -6.03 -8.82 14.08
C ILE A 24 -5.94 -7.49 14.82
N ASP A 25 -6.97 -7.12 15.58
CA ASP A 25 -7.00 -5.89 16.36
C ASP A 25 -5.91 -5.88 17.43
N ALA A 26 -5.74 -6.99 18.16
CA ALA A 26 -4.67 -7.13 19.13
C ALA A 26 -3.29 -6.98 18.49
N GLN A 27 -3.06 -7.60 17.32
CA GLN A 27 -1.80 -7.47 16.58
C GLN A 27 -1.58 -6.05 16.05
N THR A 28 -2.62 -5.40 15.55
CA THR A 28 -2.57 -4.03 15.02
C THR A 28 -2.24 -3.04 16.14
N LYS A 29 -2.88 -3.18 17.31
CA LYS A 29 -2.59 -2.36 18.50
C LYS A 29 -1.15 -2.52 18.97
N ARG A 30 -0.65 -3.76 19.05
CA ARG A 30 0.74 -4.04 19.41
C ARG A 30 1.74 -3.42 18.44
N ASN A 31 1.42 -3.40 17.14
CA ASN A 31 2.31 -2.93 16.07
C ASN A 31 1.97 -1.53 15.53
N MET A 32 1.25 -0.72 16.29
CA MET A 32 0.68 0.54 15.81
C MET A 32 1.72 1.51 15.21
N LYS A 33 2.93 1.55 15.80
CA LYS A 33 4.04 2.39 15.27
C LYS A 33 4.40 2.02 13.82
N LYS A 34 4.45 0.72 13.50
CA LYS A 34 4.73 0.21 12.15
C LYS A 34 3.62 0.56 11.17
N TYR A 35 2.36 0.51 11.61
CA TYR A 35 1.21 0.92 10.80
C TYR A 35 1.27 2.41 10.45
N LYS A 36 1.55 3.27 11.43
CA LYS A 36 1.72 4.71 11.19
C LYS A 36 2.85 5.00 10.20
N LEU A 37 4.00 4.33 10.35
CA LEU A 37 5.11 4.49 9.41
C LEU A 37 4.72 4.08 7.99
N ARG A 38 4.03 2.93 7.84
CA ARG A 38 3.54 2.48 6.53
C ARG A 38 2.56 3.49 5.93
N GLN A 39 1.65 4.03 6.73
CA GLN A 39 0.72 5.05 6.29
C GLN A 39 1.47 6.26 5.71
N MET A 40 2.44 6.81 6.45
CA MET A 40 3.23 7.95 5.99
C MET A 40 4.00 7.67 4.68
N ILE A 41 4.58 6.46 4.54
CA ILE A 41 5.35 6.08 3.35
C ILE A 41 4.44 5.85 2.14
N VAL A 42 3.26 5.28 2.35
CA VAL A 42 2.37 4.82 1.28
C VAL A 42 1.38 5.90 0.86
N GLU A 43 0.89 6.74 1.77
CA GLU A 43 -0.08 7.78 1.40
C GLU A 43 0.49 8.80 0.42
N HIS A 44 1.77 9.14 0.55
CA HIS A 44 2.43 10.08 -0.36
C HIS A 44 2.43 9.60 -1.83
N PRO A 45 2.98 8.42 -2.20
CA PRO A 45 2.97 7.95 -3.59
C PRO A 45 1.55 7.75 -4.13
N PHE A 46 0.62 7.26 -3.31
CA PHE A 46 -0.79 7.15 -3.73
C PHE A 46 -1.40 8.53 -4.00
N GLY A 47 -1.09 9.54 -3.17
CA GLY A 47 -1.50 10.92 -3.38
C GLY A 47 -0.92 11.50 -4.67
N THR A 48 0.36 11.28 -4.95
CA THR A 48 0.99 11.75 -6.19
C THR A 48 0.38 11.10 -7.43
N ILE A 49 0.20 9.78 -7.44
CA ILE A 49 -0.33 9.07 -8.61
C ILE A 49 -1.80 9.42 -8.83
N LYS A 50 -2.64 9.32 -7.79
CA LYS A 50 -4.08 9.56 -7.94
C LYS A 50 -4.38 11.04 -8.16
N ARG A 51 -3.93 11.90 -7.24
CA ARG A 51 -4.24 13.34 -7.28
C ARG A 51 -3.33 14.12 -8.21
N GLY A 52 -2.03 13.86 -8.15
CA GLY A 52 -1.04 14.58 -8.94
C GLY A 52 -1.09 14.24 -10.43
N TRP A 53 -1.29 12.97 -10.79
CA TRP A 53 -1.36 12.54 -12.19
C TRP A 53 -2.79 12.38 -12.71
N GLY A 54 -3.80 12.58 -11.87
CA GLY A 54 -5.21 12.44 -12.25
C GLY A 54 -5.68 11.00 -12.46
N ALA A 55 -4.92 9.99 -12.00
CA ALA A 55 -5.26 8.57 -12.12
C ALA A 55 -6.32 8.14 -11.08
N TYR A 56 -7.44 8.86 -11.03
CA TYR A 56 -8.57 8.53 -10.15
C TYR A 56 -9.43 7.40 -10.72
N PHE A 57 -9.54 7.33 -12.05
CA PHE A 57 -10.36 6.37 -12.76
C PHE A 57 -9.50 5.54 -13.69
N PHE A 58 -9.84 4.26 -13.81
CA PHE A 58 -9.19 3.37 -14.76
C PHE A 58 -9.80 3.53 -16.15
N LEU A 59 -8.94 3.51 -17.16
CA LEU A 59 -9.36 3.54 -18.57
C LEU A 59 -9.81 2.16 -19.03
N THR A 60 -9.21 1.11 -18.48
CA THR A 60 -9.48 -0.27 -18.88
C THR A 60 -10.53 -0.95 -17.98
N LYS A 61 -11.14 -2.02 -18.50
CA LYS A 61 -12.07 -2.89 -17.77
C LYS A 61 -11.47 -4.29 -17.66
N ARG A 62 -11.96 -5.07 -16.69
CA ARG A 62 -11.49 -6.42 -16.28
C ARG A 62 -10.21 -6.39 -15.42
N LYS A 63 -10.11 -7.38 -14.52
CA LYS A 63 -9.06 -7.45 -13.48
C LYS A 63 -7.65 -7.43 -14.05
N VAL A 64 -7.40 -8.18 -15.12
CA VAL A 64 -6.06 -8.29 -15.73
C VAL A 64 -5.60 -6.94 -16.28
N SER A 65 -6.45 -6.28 -17.08
CA SER A 65 -6.13 -4.98 -17.69
C SER A 65 -5.95 -3.88 -16.66
N VAL A 66 -6.85 -3.79 -15.68
CA VAL A 66 -6.75 -2.82 -14.57
C VAL A 66 -5.49 -3.06 -13.74
N SER A 67 -5.10 -4.33 -13.53
CA SER A 67 -3.87 -4.66 -12.81
C SER A 67 -2.62 -4.24 -13.58
N ALA A 68 -2.63 -4.37 -14.91
CA ALA A 68 -1.54 -3.88 -15.76
C ALA A 68 -1.45 -2.34 -15.73
N GLU A 69 -2.59 -1.65 -15.84
CA GLU A 69 -2.69 -0.19 -15.82
C GLU A 69 -2.11 0.39 -14.52
N ILE A 70 -2.54 -0.12 -13.36
CA ILE A 70 -2.04 0.35 -12.07
C ILE A 70 -0.55 0.01 -11.89
N SER A 71 -0.11 -1.17 -12.34
CA SER A 71 1.29 -1.57 -12.27
C SER A 71 2.18 -0.64 -13.09
N LEU A 72 1.73 -0.24 -14.28
CA LEU A 72 2.43 0.72 -15.13
C LEU A 72 2.53 2.10 -14.48
N SER A 73 1.45 2.59 -13.85
CA SER A 73 1.48 3.86 -13.11
C SER A 73 2.51 3.84 -11.96
N PHE A 74 2.54 2.76 -11.17
CA PHE A 74 3.52 2.62 -10.09
C PHE A 74 4.96 2.45 -10.60
N LEU A 75 5.15 1.74 -11.72
CA LEU A 75 6.45 1.61 -12.37
C LEU A 75 6.98 2.98 -12.81
N ALA A 76 6.14 3.78 -13.48
CA ALA A 76 6.51 5.12 -13.90
C ALA A 76 6.84 6.02 -12.69
N TYR A 77 6.06 5.94 -11.60
CA TYR A 77 6.33 6.71 -10.38
C TYR A 77 7.69 6.32 -9.78
N ASN A 78 7.95 5.02 -9.65
CA ASN A 78 9.20 4.52 -9.13
C ASN A 78 10.39 4.92 -10.00
N LEU A 79 10.25 4.87 -11.32
CA LEU A 79 11.32 5.29 -12.24
C LEU A 79 11.63 6.78 -12.07
N LYS A 80 10.59 7.63 -12.04
CA LYS A 80 10.75 9.07 -11.77
C LYS A 80 11.44 9.32 -10.43
N ARG A 81 11.08 8.56 -9.40
CA ARG A 81 11.67 8.66 -8.06
C ARG A 81 13.15 8.28 -8.07
N VAL A 82 13.51 7.18 -8.73
CA VAL A 82 14.90 6.71 -8.83
C VAL A 82 15.76 7.72 -9.59
N ILE A 83 15.25 8.28 -10.70
CA ILE A 83 15.92 9.35 -11.43
C ILE A 83 16.15 10.57 -10.54
N ASN A 84 15.16 11.00 -9.76
CA ASN A 84 15.30 12.14 -8.86
C ASN A 84 16.28 11.90 -7.70
N ILE A 85 16.39 10.68 -7.20
CA ILE A 85 17.27 10.35 -6.05
C ILE A 85 18.71 10.12 -6.50
N LEU A 86 18.92 9.36 -7.59
CA LEU A 86 20.25 8.92 -8.01
C LEU A 86 20.81 9.73 -9.18
N GLY A 87 19.96 10.32 -10.02
CA GLY A 87 20.33 10.88 -11.30
C GLY A 87 20.46 9.81 -12.40
N THR A 88 20.36 10.25 -13.67
CA THR A 88 20.41 9.37 -14.84
C THR A 88 21.77 8.70 -15.03
N GLU A 89 22.86 9.44 -14.80
CA GLU A 89 24.23 8.94 -14.96
C GLU A 89 24.55 7.78 -14.02
N GLU A 90 24.18 7.91 -12.75
CA GLU A 90 24.41 6.87 -11.75
C GLU A 90 23.61 5.60 -12.05
N ILE A 91 22.38 5.75 -12.54
CA ILE A 91 21.55 4.62 -12.99
C ILE A 91 22.23 3.89 -14.15
N LEU A 92 22.69 4.62 -15.18
CA LEU A 92 23.38 4.03 -16.33
C LEU A 92 24.70 3.37 -15.93
N ARG A 93 25.44 3.95 -14.99
CA ARG A 93 26.67 3.36 -14.44
C ARG A 93 26.38 2.02 -13.78
N ARG A 94 25.38 1.96 -12.90
CA ARG A 94 24.98 0.73 -12.20
C ARG A 94 24.48 -0.35 -13.15
N LEU A 95 23.67 0.02 -14.14
CA LEU A 95 23.18 -0.92 -15.16
C LEU A 95 24.33 -1.51 -15.98
N ARG A 96 25.30 -0.68 -16.41
CA ARG A 96 26.51 -1.14 -17.12
C ARG A 96 27.36 -2.08 -16.28
N GLN A 97 27.55 -1.77 -14.98
CA GLN A 97 28.28 -2.64 -14.06
C GLN A 97 27.58 -3.99 -13.89
N ARG A 98 26.26 -3.98 -13.67
CA ARG A 98 25.48 -5.20 -13.49
C ARG A 98 25.46 -6.08 -14.75
N ARG A 99 25.44 -5.46 -15.95
CA ARG A 99 25.55 -6.19 -17.22
C ARG A 99 26.83 -7.01 -17.32
N LYS A 100 27.96 -6.46 -16.87
CA LYS A 100 29.25 -7.18 -16.86
C LYS A 100 29.23 -8.38 -15.92
N VAL A 101 28.52 -8.29 -14.79
CA VAL A 101 28.42 -9.38 -13.80
C VAL A 101 27.52 -10.51 -14.28
N VAL A 102 26.48 -10.22 -15.07
CA VAL A 102 25.54 -11.24 -15.59
C VAL A 102 26.10 -11.98 -16.82
N LEU A 103 27.00 -11.33 -17.56
CA LEU A 103 27.65 -11.90 -18.75
C LEU A 103 29.01 -12.53 -18.46
N ALA A 104 29.49 -12.45 -17.21
CA ALA A 104 30.68 -13.13 -16.72
C ALA A 104 30.26 -14.41 -15.99
#